data_AF-A0A6V7M669-F1
#
_entry.id   AF-A0A6V7M669-F1
#
_cell.length_a   1.000
_cell.length_b   1.000
_cell.length_c   1.000
_cell.angle_alpha   90.00
_cell.angle_beta   90.00
_cell.angle_gamma   90.00
#
_symmetry.space_group_name_H-M   'P 1'
#
loop_
_entity.id
_entity.type
_entity.pdbx_description
1 polymer ?
#
loop_
_entity_poly.entity_id
_entity_poly.type
_entity_poly.pdbx_seq_one_letter_code
_entity_poly.pdbx_strand_id
1 'polypeptide(L)' 'NTGKMVTALTEHKRYVTCCAFSSDASLLATGSNDKSVILWDLTGTSLTIQSKLISHLRDSPTDDQDP' A
#
# COMPACT_ATOMS: atom_id res chain seq x y z
N ASN A 1 -7.06 7.87 25.82
CA ASN A 1 -7.17 8.02 24.34
C ASN A 1 -6.32 6.99 23.63
N THR A 2 -6.76 5.74 23.55
CA THR A 2 -6.12 4.73 22.71
C THR A 2 -6.90 4.64 21.40
N GLY A 3 -6.26 4.96 20.28
CA GLY A 3 -6.83 4.67 18.97
C GLY A 3 -6.99 3.16 18.82
N LYS A 4 -8.19 2.70 18.46
CA LYS A 4 -8.44 1.28 18.19
C LYS A 4 -8.00 1.00 16.76
N MET A 5 -7.09 0.04 16.57
CA MET A 5 -6.76 -0.47 15.25
C MET A 5 -8.01 -1.09 14.62
N VAL A 6 -8.41 -0.57 13.46
CA VAL A 6 -9.61 -1.05 12.74
C VAL A 6 -9.22 -2.17 11.77
N THR A 7 -8.14 -1.95 11.00
CA THR A 7 -7.66 -2.88 9.96
C THR A 7 -6.15 -2.74 9.78
N ALA A 8 -5.50 -3.84 9.41
CA ALA A 8 -4.12 -3.87 8.92
C ALA A 8 -4.09 -4.14 7.41
N LEU A 9 -3.29 -3.36 6.67
CA LEU A 9 -3.13 -3.48 5.21
C LEU A 9 -1.83 -4.24 4.92
N THR A 10 -1.92 -5.55 4.62
CA THR A 10 -0.75 -6.45 4.54
C THR A 10 -0.32 -6.82 3.12
N GLU A 11 -0.73 -6.05 2.12
CA GLU A 11 -0.57 -6.40 0.69
C GLU A 11 0.78 -5.99 0.08
N HIS A 12 1.52 -5.12 0.77
CA HIS A 12 2.87 -4.74 0.38
C HIS A 12 3.88 -5.79 0.83
N LYS A 13 4.80 -6.15 -0.07
CA LYS A 13 5.84 -7.17 0.17
C LYS A 13 7.07 -6.61 0.88
N ARG A 14 7.22 -5.28 0.89
CA ARG A 14 8.32 -4.54 1.54
C ARG A 14 7.76 -3.36 2.31
N TYR A 15 8.64 -2.65 3.02
CA TYR A 15 8.33 -1.46 3.79
C TYR A 15 7.52 -0.44 2.97
N VAL A 16 6.41 0.04 3.54
CA VAL A 16 5.63 1.14 3.00
C VAL A 16 6.42 2.42 3.26
N THR A 17 6.76 3.14 2.19
CA THR A 17 7.58 4.36 2.27
C THR A 17 6.73 5.62 2.28
N CYS A 18 5.49 5.56 1.78
CA CYS A 18 4.58 6.70 1.76
C CYS A 18 3.10 6.28 1.79
N CYS A 19 2.26 7.18 2.28
CA CYS A 19 0.81 7.06 2.23
C CYS A 19 0.14 8.44 2.03
N ALA A 20 -1.00 8.46 1.35
CA ALA A 20 -1.78 9.68 1.12
C ALA A 20 -3.28 9.36 1.05
N PHE A 21 -4.09 10.16 1.75
CA PHE A 21 -5.55 10.09 1.67
C PHE A 21 -6.06 11.02 0.58
N SER A 22 -7.15 10.64 -0.07
CA SER A 22 -7.90 11.55 -0.92
C SER A 22 -8.64 12.59 -0.07
N SER A 23 -8.87 13.78 -0.65
CA SER A 23 -9.54 14.90 0.04
C SER A 23 -10.98 14.57 0.46
N ASP A 24 -11.64 13.65 -0.26
CA ASP A 24 -13.00 13.18 -0.01
C ASP A 24 -13.04 11.93 0.90
N ALA A 25 -11.88 11.49 1.40
CA ALA A 25 -11.72 10.29 2.22
C ALA A 25 -12.28 9.00 1.59
N SER A 26 -12.41 8.96 0.26
CA SER A 26 -12.86 7.77 -0.48
C SER A 26 -11.72 6.81 -0.81
N LEU A 27 -10.48 7.30 -0.87
CA LEU A 27 -9.33 6.52 -1.28
C LEU A 27 -8.13 6.75 -0.36
N LEU A 28 -7.34 5.69 -0.21
CA LEU A 28 -6.00 5.74 0.37
C LEU A 28 -5.01 5.20 -0.66
N ALA A 29 -3.95 5.93 -0.94
CA ALA A 29 -2.82 5.46 -1.72
C ALA A 29 -1.67 5.08 -0.78
N THR A 30 -1.09 3.89 -0.98
CA THR A 30 0.14 3.46 -0.29
C THR A 30 1.21 3.08 -1.30
N GLY A 31 2.43 3.57 -1.10
CA GLY A 31 3.59 3.23 -1.92
C GLY A 31 4.63 2.46 -1.10
N SER A 32 5.24 1.45 -1.71
CA SER A 32 6.22 0.59 -1.06
C SER A 32 7.51 0.45 -1.87
N ASN A 33 8.59 0.10 -1.17
CA ASN A 33 9.85 -0.29 -1.80
C ASN A 33 9.73 -1.60 -2.62
N ASP A 34 8.58 -2.28 -2.57
CA ASP A 34 8.26 -3.40 -3.46
C ASP A 34 7.94 -2.98 -4.91
N LYS A 35 8.17 -1.69 -5.24
CA LYS A 35 7.92 -1.07 -6.55
C LYS A 35 6.43 -1.08 -6.94
N SER A 36 5.54 -1.18 -5.96
CA SER A 36 4.10 -1.08 -6.16
C SER A 36 3.49 0.10 -5.41
N VAL A 37 2.42 0.62 -6.03
CA VAL A 37 1.48 1.54 -5.39
C VAL A 37 0.13 0.85 -5.35
N ILE A 38 -0.49 0.81 -4.18
CA ILE A 38 -1.81 0.22 -3.96
C ILE A 38 -2.80 1.34 -3.65
N LEU A 39 -3.91 1.38 -4.39
CA LEU A 39 -5.06 2.19 -4.07
C LEU A 39 -6.07 1.35 -3.30
N TRP A 40 -6.53 1.88 -2.17
CA TRP A 40 -7.50 1.26 -1.27
C TRP A 40 -8.80 2.05 -1.33
N ASP A 41 -9.93 1.36 -1.47
CA ASP A 41 -11.25 1.95 -1.28
C ASP A 41 -11.57 2.09 0.20
N LEU A 42 -11.99 3.29 0.60
CA LEU A 42 -12.45 3.64 1.94
C LEU A 42 -13.97 3.85 2.01
N THR A 43 -14.69 3.83 0.89
CA THR A 43 -16.13 4.17 0.81
C THR A 43 -17.06 3.08 1.36
N GLY A 44 -16.52 1.89 1.65
CA GLY A 44 -17.25 0.73 2.17
C GLY A 44 -16.93 0.39 3.62
N THR A 45 -17.58 -0.67 4.13
CA THR A 45 -17.30 -1.24 5.45
C THR A 45 -15.99 -2.05 5.51
N SER A 46 -15.40 -2.35 4.34
CA SER A 46 -14.18 -3.13 4.21
C SER A 46 -13.19 -2.46 3.26
N LEU A 47 -11.97 -2.28 3.74
CA LEU A 47 -10.82 -1.82 2.95
C LEU A 47 -10.50 -2.85 1.88
N THR A 48 -10.72 -2.50 0.61
CA THR A 48 -10.48 -3.39 -0.52
C THR A 48 -9.46 -2.76 -1.47
N ILE A 49 -8.56 -3.55 -2.02
CA ILE A 49 -7.65 -3.09 -3.07
C ILE A 49 -8.47 -2.74 -4.30
N GLN A 50 -8.43 -1.47 -4.71
CA GLN A 50 -9.03 -1.01 -5.96
C GLN A 50 -8.12 -1.28 -7.14
N SER A 51 -6.83 -0.96 -6.99
CA SER A 51 -5.85 -1.24 -8.03
C SER A 51 -4.45 -1.34 -7.43
N LYS A 52 -3.64 -2.19 -8.04
CA LYS A 52 -2.21 -2.33 -7.75
C LYS A 52 -1.45 -1.94 -8.99
N LEU A 53 -0.81 -0.78 -8.96
CA LEU A 53 0.07 -0.35 -10.03
C LEU A 53 1.48 -0.87 -9.73
N ILE A 54 1.98 -1.75 -10.59
CA ILE A 54 3.32 -2.31 -10.48
C ILE A 54 4.18 -1.65 -11.55
N SER A 55 5.30 -1.04 -11.14
CA SER A 55 6.27 -0.57 -12.11
C SER A 55 6.91 -1.79 -12.79
N HIS A 56 6.67 -1.98 -14.10
CA HIS A 56 7.32 -3.02 -14.92
C HIS A 56 8.78 -2.70 -15.27
N LEU A 57 9.45 -1.79 -14.53
CA LEU A 57 10.87 -1.55 -14.69
C LEU A 57 11.62 -2.81 -14.25
N ARG A 58 11.91 -3.64 -15.26
CA ARG A 58 12.83 -4.76 -15.37
C ARG A 58 13.42 -5.13 -14.01
N ASP A 59 13.06 -6.31 -13.49
CA ASP A 59 13.73 -6.92 -12.36
C ASP A 59 15.25 -6.91 -12.63
N SER A 60 15.95 -5.89 -12.13
CA SER A 60 17.36 -6.02 -11.85
C SER A 60 17.40 -6.95 -10.63
N PRO A 61 18.03 -8.13 -10.72
CA PRO A 61 18.24 -8.98 -9.58
C PRO A 61 19.36 -8.31 -8.76
N THR A 62 19.00 -7.24 -8.06
CA THR A 62 19.92 -6.54 -7.17
C THR A 62 19.24 -6.44 -5.83
N ASP A 63 19.64 -7.39 -5.00
CA ASP A 63 20.05 -7.12 -3.63
C ASP A 63 18.92 -6.91 -2.62
N ASP A 64 18.30 -8.03 -2.23
CA ASP A 64 17.57 -8.13 -0.96
C ASP A 64 17.43 -9.63 -0.57
N GLN A 65 18.56 -10.34 -0.65
CA GLN A 65 18.83 -11.43 0.29
C GLN A 65 19.71 -10.80 1.36
N ASP A 66 19.08 -10.28 2.41
CA ASP A 66 19.74 -10.14 3.71
C ASP A 66 18.87 -10.85 4.76
N PRO A 67 19.51 -11.51 5.74
CA PRO A 67 19.01 -12.69 6.46
C PRO A 67 17.83 -12.45 7.41
#